data_AF-A0A0F9L424-F1
#
_entry.id   AF-A0A0F9L424-F1
#
_cell.length_a   1.000
_cell.length_b   1.000
_cell.length_c   1.000
_cell.angle_alpha   90.00
_cell.angle_beta   90.00
_cell.angle_gamma   90.00
#
_symmetry.space_group_name_H-M   'P 1'
#
loop_
_entity.id
_entity.type
_entity.pdbx_description
1 polymer ?
#
loop_
_entity_poly.entity_id
_entity_poly.type
_entity_poly.pdbx_seq_one_letter_code
_entity_poly.pdbx_strand_id
1 'polypeptide(L)'
;EILNINANEGKGLIFSSSGQIGEMEYDLNEEDLIESELQGSSSGAYSLTFLKAILKIASITEKLEIALKTDHPLKMNFDLLEGGKLNYFLAPRVEEEEFNEDDMDEF
;
A
#
# COMPACT_ATOMS: atom_id res chain seq x y z
N GLU A 1 -0.38 13.59 0.17
CA GLU A 1 -1.39 12.54 0.01
C GLU A 1 -0.76 11.20 0.32
N ILE A 2 -1.41 10.45 1.22
CA ILE A 2 -1.01 9.14 1.70
C ILE A 2 -2.08 8.14 1.28
N LEU A 3 -1.66 6.97 0.83
CA LEU A 3 -2.53 5.82 0.61
C LEU A 3 -2.19 4.79 1.68
N ASN A 4 -3.17 4.45 2.48
CA ASN A 4 -3.12 3.37 3.45
C ASN A 4 -3.53 2.08 2.75
N ILE A 5 -2.74 1.02 2.93
CA ILE A 5 -3.00 -0.31 2.37
C ILE A 5 -3.05 -1.28 3.54
N ASN A 6 -4.17 -1.99 3.68
CA ASN A 6 -4.34 -3.05 4.66
C ASN A 6 -4.62 -4.37 3.93
N ALA A 7 -3.86 -5.41 4.24
CA ALA A 7 -4.08 -6.76 3.77
C ALA A 7 -4.57 -7.63 4.92
N ASN A 8 -5.63 -8.39 4.70
CA ASN A 8 -6.25 -9.25 5.71
C ASN A 8 -6.59 -10.61 5.11
N GLU A 9 -6.09 -11.68 5.75
CA GLU A 9 -6.43 -13.06 5.42
C GLU A 9 -7.95 -13.29 5.47
N GLY A 10 -8.50 -13.91 4.42
CA GLY A 10 -9.92 -14.19 4.28
C GLY A 10 -10.79 -12.98 3.88
N LYS A 11 -10.18 -11.80 3.67
CA LYS A 11 -10.90 -10.58 3.23
C LYS A 11 -10.30 -9.96 1.97
N GLY A 12 -8.98 -9.88 1.86
CA GLY A 12 -8.29 -9.25 0.74
C GLY A 12 -7.60 -7.94 1.13
N LEU A 13 -7.68 -6.94 0.25
CA LEU A 13 -6.98 -5.66 0.36
C LEU A 13 -7.95 -4.51 0.54
N ILE A 14 -7.62 -3.60 1.45
CA ILE A 14 -8.36 -2.35 1.66
C ILE A 14 -7.40 -1.20 1.41
N PHE A 15 -7.78 -0.31 0.49
CA PHE A 15 -7.07 0.91 0.18
C PHE A 15 -7.85 2.10 0.70
N SER A 16 -7.22 2.95 1.51
CA SER A 16 -7.87 4.16 2.02
C SER A 16 -6.99 5.39 1.94
N SER A 17 -7.62 6.55 1.79
CA SER A 17 -6.94 7.85 1.74
C SER A 17 -7.88 8.94 2.23
N SER A 18 -7.36 9.85 3.05
CA SER A 18 -8.05 11.08 3.45
C SER A 18 -7.38 12.31 2.83
N GLY A 19 -8.18 13.28 2.42
CA GLY A 19 -7.70 14.52 1.81
C GLY A 19 -8.68 15.67 2.00
N GLN A 20 -8.32 16.85 1.49
CA GLN A 20 -9.10 18.09 1.71
C GLN A 20 -10.54 18.03 1.17
N ILE A 21 -10.77 17.23 0.14
CA ILE A 21 -12.07 17.12 -0.54
C ILE A 21 -12.92 15.97 -0.01
N GLY A 22 -12.39 15.14 0.89
CA GLY A 22 -13.06 13.98 1.46
C GLY A 22 -12.16 12.75 1.62
N GLU A 23 -12.82 11.65 1.96
CA GLU A 23 -12.22 10.35 2.23
C GLU A 23 -12.57 9.35 1.13
N MET A 24 -11.67 8.41 0.88
CA MET A 24 -11.86 7.30 -0.04
C MET A 24 -11.48 6.01 0.64
N GLU A 25 -12.31 4.99 0.43
CA GLU A 25 -12.04 3.60 0.77
C GLU A 25 -12.41 2.72 -0.43
N TYR A 26 -11.56 1.74 -0.72
CA TYR A 26 -11.77 0.77 -1.80
C TYR A 26 -11.36 -0.62 -1.31
N ASP A 27 -12.31 -1.54 -1.33
CA ASP A 27 -12.13 -2.93 -0.99
C ASP A 27 -11.91 -3.77 -2.25
N LEU A 28 -10.86 -4.57 -2.23
CA LEU A 28 -10.58 -5.61 -3.23
C LEU A 28 -10.62 -6.95 -2.52
N ASN A 29 -11.63 -7.77 -2.82
CA ASN A 29 -11.81 -9.03 -2.13
C ASN A 29 -10.70 -10.01 -2.51
N GLU A 30 -10.40 -10.95 -1.62
CA GLU A 30 -9.40 -11.98 -1.88
C GLU A 30 -9.75 -12.84 -3.11
N GLU A 31 -11.04 -13.08 -3.36
CA GLU A 31 -11.52 -13.80 -4.54
C GLU A 31 -11.32 -13.07 -5.87
N ASP A 32 -11.10 -11.75 -5.83
CA ASP A 32 -10.82 -10.93 -7.01
C ASP A 32 -9.32 -10.93 -7.38
N LEU A 33 -8.46 -11.49 -6.51
CA LEU A 33 -7.02 -11.58 -6.74
C LEU A 33 -6.70 -12.78 -7.64
N ILE A 34 -5.74 -12.59 -8.56
CA ILE A 34 -5.22 -13.68 -9.41
C ILE A 34 -4.57 -14.77 -8.56
N GLU A 35 -3.83 -14.35 -7.53
CA GLU A 35 -3.16 -15.21 -6.56
C GLU A 35 -2.98 -14.40 -5.26
N SER A 36 -3.12 -15.05 -4.12
CA SER A 36 -2.93 -14.45 -2.80
C SER A 36 -2.20 -15.41 -1.85
N GLU A 37 -1.25 -14.85 -1.09
CA GLU A 37 -0.60 -15.53 0.05
C GLU A 37 -0.70 -14.63 1.28
N LEU A 38 -1.93 -14.33 1.71
CA LEU A 38 -2.18 -13.48 2.86
C LEU A 38 -2.07 -14.31 4.15
N GLN A 39 -1.30 -13.81 5.12
CA GLN A 39 -1.13 -14.44 6.43
C GLN A 39 -1.42 -13.41 7.53
N GLY A 40 -2.47 -13.63 8.30
CA GLY A 40 -2.91 -12.68 9.32
C GLY A 40 -3.28 -11.32 8.73
N SER A 41 -2.77 -10.25 9.34
CA SER A 41 -2.95 -8.88 8.86
C SER A 41 -1.63 -8.16 8.67
N SER A 42 -1.58 -7.26 7.69
CA SER A 42 -0.44 -6.39 7.43
C SER A 42 -0.91 -5.04 6.92
N SER A 43 -0.19 -3.99 7.26
CA SER A 43 -0.58 -2.62 6.93
C SER A 43 0.62 -1.75 6.58
N GLY A 44 0.38 -0.69 5.82
CA GLY A 44 1.37 0.32 5.54
C GLY A 44 0.79 1.57 4.91
N ALA A 45 1.40 2.72 5.22
CA ALA A 45 1.06 4.02 4.68
C ALA A 45 2.09 4.43 3.63
N TYR A 46 1.66 4.75 2.41
CA TYR A 46 2.58 5.01 1.29
C TYR A 46 2.25 6.33 0.58
N SER A 47 3.29 6.99 0.05
CA SER A 47 3.09 8.23 -0.70
C SER A 47 2.35 7.96 -2.01
N LEU A 48 1.16 8.54 -2.17
CA LEU A 48 0.38 8.43 -3.38
C LEU A 48 1.13 8.97 -4.61
N THR A 49 1.95 10.01 -4.42
CA THR A 49 2.79 10.59 -5.49
C THR A 49 3.80 9.58 -6.03
N PHE A 50 4.47 8.83 -5.16
CA PHE A 50 5.42 7.80 -5.59
C PHE A 50 4.71 6.61 -6.23
N LEU A 51 3.58 6.15 -5.66
CA LEU A 51 2.76 5.09 -6.26
C LEU A 51 2.31 5.46 -7.68
N LYS A 52 1.78 6.68 -7.88
CA LYS A 52 1.41 7.19 -9.21
C LYS A 52 2.57 7.22 -10.19
N ALA A 53 3.78 7.54 -9.73
CA ALA A 53 4.98 7.54 -10.57
C ALA A 53 5.39 6.13 -10.99
N ILE A 54 5.33 5.17 -10.06
CA ILE A 54 5.65 3.76 -10.29
C ILE A 54 4.65 3.13 -11.27
N LEU A 55 3.35 3.36 -11.06
CA LEU A 55 2.27 2.79 -11.87
C LEU A 55 2.25 3.26 -13.34
N LYS A 56 3.08 4.24 -13.73
CA LYS A 56 3.27 4.60 -15.16
C LYS A 56 3.73 3.41 -16.01
N ILE A 57 4.36 2.41 -15.39
CA ILE A 57 4.79 1.18 -16.05
C ILE A 57 3.62 0.31 -16.53
N ALA A 58 2.40 0.51 -16.03
CA ALA A 58 1.21 -0.22 -16.44
C ALA A 58 0.91 -0.13 -17.96
N SER A 59 1.55 0.79 -18.69
CA SER A 59 1.47 0.87 -20.15
C SER A 59 2.19 -0.26 -20.90
N ILE A 60 3.10 -0.99 -20.24
CA ILE A 60 3.93 -2.04 -20.85
C ILE A 60 3.86 -3.39 -20.12
N THR A 61 3.04 -3.48 -19.06
CA THR A 61 2.78 -4.70 -18.30
C THR A 61 1.43 -4.61 -17.61
N GLU A 62 0.74 -5.73 -17.52
CA GLU A 62 -0.61 -5.83 -16.95
C GLU A 62 -0.62 -6.50 -15.56
N LYS A 63 0.50 -7.12 -15.17
CA LYS A 63 0.62 -7.88 -13.92
C LYS A 63 1.48 -7.14 -12.92
N LEU A 64 0.94 -6.98 -11.71
CA LEU A 64 1.62 -6.43 -10.54
C LEU A 64 1.54 -7.48 -9.42
N GLU A 65 2.70 -7.86 -8.91
CA GLU A 65 2.81 -8.62 -7.66
C GLU A 65 3.27 -7.68 -6.55
N ILE A 66 2.58 -7.70 -5.41
CA ILE A 66 2.95 -6.88 -4.24
C ILE A 66 3.31 -7.77 -3.06
N ALA A 67 4.34 -7.38 -2.32
CA ALA A 67 4.61 -7.93 -1.00
C ALA A 67 4.51 -6.80 0.04
N LEU A 68 3.55 -6.95 0.95
CA LEU A 68 3.27 -6.03 2.04
C LEU A 68 3.62 -6.68 3.37
N LYS A 69 4.30 -5.93 4.23
CA LYS A 69 4.54 -6.33 5.62
C LYS A 69 4.62 -5.06 6.46
N THR A 70 3.96 -5.06 7.62
CA THR A 70 4.00 -3.94 8.59
C THR A 70 5.44 -3.60 8.95
N ASP A 71 5.75 -2.30 9.03
CA ASP A 71 7.09 -1.74 9.30
C ASP A 71 8.18 -2.10 8.27
N HIS A 72 7.78 -2.53 7.06
CA HIS A 72 8.71 -2.82 5.97
C HIS A 72 8.32 -2.07 4.67
N PRO A 73 9.29 -1.83 3.77
CA PRO A 73 9.01 -1.28 2.45
C PRO A 73 8.01 -2.15 1.67
N LEU A 74 7.05 -1.51 0.99
CA LEU A 74 6.22 -2.16 -0.01
C LEU A 74 7.10 -2.57 -1.18
N LYS A 75 7.11 -3.86 -1.49
CA LYS A 75 7.75 -4.39 -2.69
C LYS A 75 6.71 -4.52 -3.80
N MET A 76 7.03 -4.01 -4.99
CA MET A 76 6.20 -4.16 -6.19
C MET A 76 7.05 -4.77 -7.31
N ASN A 77 6.65 -5.94 -7.80
CA ASN A 77 7.32 -6.64 -8.89
C ASN A 77 6.47 -6.54 -10.16
N PHE A 78 7.14 -6.20 -11.26
CA PHE A 78 6.57 -6.12 -12.59
C PHE A 78 7.35 -7.04 -13.53
N ASP A 79 6.66 -7.97 -14.16
CA ASP A 79 7.22 -8.76 -15.27
C ASP A 79 7.01 -8.00 -16.59
N LEU A 80 8.08 -7.78 -17.33
CA LEU A 80 8.10 -7.07 -18.60
C LEU A 80 8.18 -8.07 -19.76
N LEU A 81 7.83 -7.59 -20.96
CA LEU A 81 8.04 -8.32 -22.21
C LEU A 81 9.50 -8.80 -22.33
N GLU A 82 9.70 -9.93 -23.02
CA GLU A 82 11.02 -10.54 -23.24
C GLU A 82 11.77 -10.97 -21.95
N GLY A 83 11.05 -11.14 -20.83
CA GLY A 83 11.59 -11.71 -19.58
C GLY A 83 12.31 -10.72 -18.67
N GLY A 84 12.19 -9.42 -18.92
CA GLY A 84 12.67 -8.40 -17.99
C GLY A 84 11.87 -8.39 -16.68
N LYS A 85 12.52 -8.06 -15.56
CA LYS A 85 11.86 -7.88 -14.26
C LYS A 85 12.23 -6.53 -13.66
N LEU A 86 11.26 -5.82 -13.12
CA LEU A 86 11.48 -4.58 -12.39
C LEU A 86 10.91 -4.70 -10.98
N ASN A 87 11.75 -4.40 -9.99
CA ASN A 87 11.37 -4.44 -8.58
C ASN A 87 11.47 -3.02 -8.01
N TYR A 88 10.37 -2.51 -7.48
CA TYR A 88 10.34 -1.27 -6.71
C TYR A 88 10.22 -1.57 -5.22
N PHE A 89 10.93 -0.78 -4.41
CA PHE A 89 10.82 -0.78 -2.96
C PHE A 89 10.40 0.62 -2.52
N LEU A 90 9.22 0.74 -1.93
CA LEU A 90 8.70 2.01 -1.44
C LEU A 90 8.63 1.97 0.08
N ALA A 91 9.44 2.81 0.72
CA ALA A 91 9.41 2.92 2.18
C ALA A 91 8.03 3.41 2.65
N PRO A 92 7.50 2.84 3.75
CA PRO A 92 6.31 3.38 4.38
C PRO A 92 6.61 4.78 4.89
N ARG A 93 5.59 5.63 4.92
CA ARG A 93 5.62 6.86 5.70
C ARG A 93 5.17 6.53 7.10
N VAL A 94 5.90 7.04 8.08
CA VAL A 94 5.42 7.08 9.46
C VAL A 94 4.36 8.17 9.47
N GLU A 95 3.11 7.83 9.82
CA GLU A 95 2.16 8.86 10.24
C GLU A 95 2.78 9.49 11.49
N GLU A 96 3.01 10.81 11.49
CA GLU A 96 3.41 11.49 12.72
C GLU A 96 2.30 11.17 13.74
N GLU A 97 2.65 10.48 14.83
CA GLU A 97 1.73 10.35 15.96
C GLU A 97 1.24 11.77 16.27
N GLU A 98 -0.08 11.99 16.16
CA GLU A 98 -0.66 13.22 16.68
C GLU A 98 -0.36 13.21 18.18
N PHE A 99 0.69 13.94 18.59
CA PHE A 99 0.94 14.21 20.00
C PHE A 99 -0.31 14.89 20.53
N ASN A 100 -1.14 14.14 21.25
CA ASN A 100 -2.29 14.70 21.92
C ASN A 100 -1.77 15.68 22.96
N GLU A 101 -2.24 16.94 22.93
CA GLU A 101 -1.87 17.94 23.93
C GLU A 101 -2.22 17.48 25.37
N ASP A 102 -3.13 16.50 25.52
CA ASP A 102 -3.49 15.87 26.78
C ASP A 102 -2.35 15.02 27.41
N ASP A 103 -1.32 14.62 26.66
CA ASP A 103 -0.16 13.87 27.18
C ASP A 103 0.91 14.80 27.82
N MET A 104 0.72 16.12 27.78
CA MET A 104 1.63 17.14 28.33
C MET A 104 1.22 17.69 29.71
N ASP A 105 0.17 17.15 30.33
CA ASP A 105 -0.31 17.59 31.65
C ASP A 105 0.26 16.78 32.84
N GLU A 106 1.19 15.83 32.61
CA GLU A 106 1.77 14.99 33.67
C GLU A 106 3.21 15.35 34.13
N PHE A 107 3.71 16.57 33.87
CA PHE A 107 5.01 17.03 34.41
C PHE A 107 4.94 18.26 35.33
#